data_AF-A0A2Z3HMC3-F1
#
_entry.id   AF-A0A2Z3HMC3-F1
#
_cell.length_a   1.000
_cell.length_b   1.000
_cell.length_c   1.000
_cell.angle_alpha   90.00
_cell.angle_beta   90.00
_cell.angle_gamma   90.00
#
_symmetry.space_group_name_H-M   'P 1'
#
loop_
_entity.id
_entity.type
_entity.pdbx_description
1 polymer ?
#
loop_
_entity_poly.entity_id
_entity_poly.type
_entity_poly.pdbx_seq_one_letter_code
_entity_poly.pdbx_strand_id
1 'polypeptide(L)'
;MPAAPRYTSISNADADALQELIGDARRGDVNGGRDAMARISEPSARRLGLWLLLDTNGPSMGFAEVDRSLRDMADWPRPARRRLAAERLIATSGLTPRQVIAWFGREAPATPEGSWPWPRPCAASATTGQRRT
;
A
#
# COMPACT_ATOMS: atom_id res chain seq x y z
N MET A 1 19.76 9.18 27.06
CA MET A 1 18.31 9.45 26.90
C MET A 1 18.02 9.56 25.41
N PRO A 2 17.06 8.81 24.85
CA PRO A 2 16.58 9.10 23.49
C PRO A 2 15.95 10.51 23.50
N ALA A 3 16.24 11.31 22.47
CA ALA A 3 15.66 12.64 22.34
C ALA A 3 14.14 12.55 22.21
N ALA A 4 13.41 13.38 22.96
CA ALA A 4 11.97 13.47 22.82
C ALA A 4 11.61 13.89 21.37
N PRO A 5 10.54 13.32 20.77
CA PRO A 5 10.08 13.73 19.46
C PRO A 5 9.75 15.23 19.50
N ARG A 6 10.35 16.00 18.60
CA ARG A 6 9.98 17.40 18.41
C ARG A 6 8.69 17.42 17.61
N TYR A 7 7.60 17.90 18.21
CA TYR A 7 6.37 18.16 17.48
C TYR A 7 6.56 19.46 16.70
N THR A 8 6.83 19.35 15.40
CA THR A 8 6.83 20.50 14.49
C THR A 8 5.39 20.94 14.30
N SER A 9 5.11 22.23 14.52
CA SER A 9 3.79 22.80 14.27
C SER A 9 3.56 22.87 12.75
N ILE A 10 2.37 22.44 12.32
CA ILE A 10 1.90 22.59 10.93
C ILE A 10 1.57 24.06 10.69
N SER A 11 2.08 24.63 9.60
CA SER A 11 1.76 26.01 9.20
C SER A 11 0.33 26.11 8.64
N ASN A 12 -0.26 27.31 8.65
CA ASN A 12 -1.58 27.51 8.02
C ASN A 12 -1.56 27.16 6.52
N ALA A 13 -0.46 27.47 5.82
CA ALA A 13 -0.30 27.13 4.41
C ALA A 13 -0.29 25.60 4.16
N ASP A 14 0.37 24.83 5.05
CA ASP A 14 0.34 23.37 4.99
C ASP A 14 -1.06 22.83 5.30
N ALA A 15 -1.79 23.46 6.23
CA ALA A 15 -3.15 23.08 6.58
C ALA A 15 -4.13 23.33 5.42
N ASP A 16 -4.02 24.46 4.73
CA ASP A 16 -4.83 24.79 3.56
C ASP A 16 -4.58 23.80 2.40
N ALA A 17 -3.31 23.50 2.13
CA ALA A 17 -2.92 22.50 1.13
C ALA A 17 -3.45 21.10 1.50
N LEU A 18 -3.46 20.74 2.79
CA LEU A 18 -4.02 19.47 3.24
C LEU A 18 -5.55 19.43 3.09
N GLN A 19 -6.25 20.53 3.34
CA GLN A 19 -7.69 20.62 3.12
C GLN A 19 -8.07 20.45 1.65
N GLU A 20 -7.29 21.06 0.75
CA GLU A 20 -7.47 20.88 -0.68
C GLU A 20 -7.23 19.43 -1.11
N LEU A 21 -6.14 18.83 -0.64
CA LEU A 21 -5.84 17.41 -0.86
C LEU A 21 -6.99 16.51 -0.39
N ILE A 22 -7.59 16.78 0.77
CA ILE A 22 -8.76 16.04 1.27
C ILE A 22 -9.94 16.17 0.29
N GLY A 23 -10.18 17.38 -0.24
CA GLY A 23 -11.22 17.64 -1.25
C GLY A 23 -10.98 16.86 -2.54
N ASP A 24 -9.76 16.87 -3.04
CA ASP A 24 -9.36 16.14 -4.25
C ASP A 24 -9.44 14.63 -4.07
N ALA A 25 -8.93 14.14 -2.94
CA ALA A 25 -8.97 12.73 -2.58
C ALA A 25 -10.42 12.21 -2.52
N ARG A 26 -11.35 12.98 -1.94
CA ARG A 26 -12.78 12.63 -1.89
C ARG A 26 -13.44 12.60 -3.26
N ARG A 27 -12.99 13.43 -4.20
CA ARG A 27 -13.47 13.47 -5.58
C ARG A 27 -12.83 12.42 -6.48
N GLY A 28 -11.83 11.69 -5.97
CA GLY A 28 -11.04 10.75 -6.76
C GLY A 28 -9.98 11.42 -7.66
N ASP A 29 -9.70 12.70 -7.44
CA ASP A 29 -8.70 13.44 -8.19
C ASP A 29 -7.31 13.20 -7.61
N VAL A 30 -6.64 12.17 -8.12
CA VAL A 30 -5.29 11.80 -7.70
C VAL A 30 -4.27 12.87 -8.11
N ASN A 31 -4.46 13.54 -9.24
CA ASN A 31 -3.50 14.53 -9.73
C ASN A 31 -3.61 15.83 -8.93
N GLY A 32 -4.83 16.34 -8.70
CA GLY A 32 -5.06 17.47 -7.80
C GLY A 32 -4.50 17.20 -6.40
N GLY A 33 -4.74 16.00 -5.86
CA GLY A 33 -4.17 15.59 -4.57
C GLY A 33 -2.63 15.60 -4.54
N ARG A 34 -1.96 15.22 -5.64
CA ARG A 34 -0.49 15.29 -5.77
C ARG A 34 0.00 16.74 -5.85
N ASP A 35 -0.71 17.59 -6.59
CA ASP A 35 -0.38 19.01 -6.72
C ASP A 35 -0.53 19.76 -5.39
N ALA A 36 -1.57 19.43 -4.62
CA ALA A 36 -1.74 19.91 -3.25
C ALA A 36 -0.63 19.40 -2.32
N MET A 37 -0.27 18.11 -2.42
CA MET A 37 0.81 17.51 -1.62
C MET A 37 2.18 18.16 -1.90
N ALA A 38 2.45 18.59 -3.13
CA ALA A 38 3.71 19.24 -3.52
C ALA A 38 3.91 20.61 -2.83
N ARG A 39 2.82 21.26 -2.41
CA ARG A 39 2.85 22.55 -1.69
C ARG A 39 3.09 22.40 -0.18
N ILE A 40 2.84 21.22 0.37
CA ILE A 40 3.08 20.95 1.78
C ILE A 40 4.58 20.91 2.03
N SER A 41 5.06 21.72 2.97
CA SER A 41 6.47 21.82 3.37
C SER A 41 6.82 20.83 4.48
N GLU A 42 5.92 20.66 5.44
CA GLU A 42 6.17 19.85 6.63
C GLU A 42 6.14 18.32 6.32
N PRO A 43 7.20 17.56 6.66
CA PRO A 43 7.30 16.14 6.31
C PRO A 43 6.23 15.20 6.92
N SER A 44 5.72 15.49 8.11
CA SER A 44 4.64 14.73 8.74
C SER A 44 3.27 15.00 8.10
N ALA A 45 2.98 16.25 7.73
CA ALA A 45 1.79 16.65 6.99
C ALA A 45 1.79 16.04 5.59
N ARG A 46 2.95 16.01 4.92
CA ARG A 46 3.09 15.34 3.61
C ARG A 46 2.85 13.84 3.71
N ARG A 47 3.34 13.19 4.76
CA ARG A 47 3.05 11.77 5.03
C ARG A 47 1.56 11.53 5.32
N LEU A 48 0.91 12.41 6.06
CA LEU A 48 -0.54 12.33 6.32
C LEU A 48 -1.34 12.46 5.02
N GLY A 49 -0.99 13.42 4.16
CA GLY A 49 -1.60 13.60 2.85
C GLY A 49 -1.45 12.36 1.96
N LEU A 50 -0.23 11.80 1.88
CA LEU A 50 0.03 10.57 1.13
C LEU A 50 -0.76 9.38 1.69
N TRP A 51 -0.81 9.21 3.01
CA TRP A 51 -1.61 8.16 3.64
C TRP A 51 -3.09 8.27 3.27
N LEU A 52 -3.66 9.48 3.31
CA LEU A 52 -5.06 9.72 2.96
C LEU A 52 -5.32 9.40 1.48
N LEU A 53 -4.44 9.83 0.59
CA LEU A 53 -4.58 9.60 -0.85
C LEU A 53 -4.56 8.10 -1.18
N LEU A 54 -3.69 7.34 -0.51
CA LEU A 54 -3.63 5.88 -0.66
C LEU A 54 -4.85 5.17 -0.05
N ASP A 55 -5.36 5.63 1.10
CA ASP A 55 -6.52 5.01 1.75
C ASP A 55 -7.82 5.21 0.93
N THR A 56 -7.93 6.35 0.25
CA THR A 56 -9.10 6.73 -0.55
C THR A 56 -9.01 6.24 -2.00
N ASN A 57 -7.87 6.45 -2.65
CA ASN A 57 -7.69 6.29 -4.09
C ASN A 57 -6.61 5.28 -4.47
N GLY A 58 -6.11 4.47 -3.54
CA GLY A 58 -5.06 3.48 -3.79
C GLY A 58 -5.23 2.65 -5.07
N PRO A 59 -6.43 2.13 -5.42
CA PRO A 59 -6.64 1.37 -6.66
C PRO A 59 -6.51 2.17 -7.96
N SER A 60 -6.55 3.51 -7.91
CA SER A 60 -6.38 4.41 -9.05
C SER A 60 -4.95 4.93 -9.19
N MET A 61 -4.05 4.52 -8.30
CA MET A 61 -2.65 4.94 -8.27
C MET A 61 -1.75 3.90 -8.94
N GLY A 62 -0.47 4.24 -9.14
CA GLY A 62 0.50 3.31 -9.74
C GLY A 62 0.97 2.25 -8.74
N PHE A 63 1.14 1.01 -9.20
CA PHE A 63 1.61 -0.11 -8.35
C PHE A 63 2.87 0.22 -7.55
N ALA A 64 3.89 0.78 -8.20
CA ALA A 64 5.18 1.09 -7.56
C ALA A 64 5.06 2.16 -6.45
N GLU A 65 4.11 3.09 -6.59
CA GLU A 65 3.83 4.13 -5.59
C GLU A 65 3.16 3.54 -4.35
N VAL A 66 2.17 2.66 -4.57
CA VAL A 66 1.48 1.97 -3.48
C VAL A 66 2.44 1.02 -2.76
N ASP A 67 3.24 0.24 -3.49
CA ASP A 67 4.21 -0.70 -2.92
C ASP A 67 5.29 -0.01 -2.09
N ARG A 68 5.86 1.10 -2.57
CA ARG A 68 6.81 1.90 -1.77
C ARG A 68 6.17 2.34 -0.46
N SER A 69 4.92 2.79 -0.52
CA SER A 69 4.20 3.31 0.63
C SER A 69 3.84 2.24 1.67
N LEU A 70 3.78 0.96 1.29
CA LEU A 70 3.64 -0.14 2.26
C LEU A 70 4.83 -0.22 3.21
N ARG A 71 6.04 0.07 2.72
CA ARG A 71 7.27 0.00 3.49
C ARG A 71 7.50 1.28 4.29
N ASP A 72 7.30 2.42 3.65
CA ASP A 72 7.55 3.74 4.26
C ASP A 72 6.53 4.07 5.38
N MET A 73 5.37 3.40 5.36
CA MET A 73 4.27 3.62 6.30
C MET A 73 3.81 2.32 6.96
N ALA A 74 4.75 1.44 7.32
CA ALA A 74 4.45 0.20 8.02
C ALA A 74 3.78 0.44 9.39
N ASP A 75 4.22 1.48 10.12
CA ASP A 75 3.68 1.84 11.45
C ASP A 75 2.39 2.67 11.39
N TRP A 76 1.86 2.91 10.20
CA TRP A 76 0.66 3.74 10.00
C TRP A 76 -0.60 2.90 10.04
N PRO A 77 -1.74 3.50 10.45
CA PRO A 77 -3.01 2.79 10.56
C PRO A 77 -3.46 2.17 9.22
N ARG A 78 -4.22 1.08 9.33
CA ARG A 78 -4.84 0.36 8.19
C ARG A 78 -3.84 -0.12 7.12
N PRO A 79 -2.76 -0.84 7.48
CA PRO A 79 -1.80 -1.36 6.49
C PRO A 79 -2.44 -2.36 5.53
N ALA A 80 -3.41 -3.16 6.01
CA ALA A 80 -4.12 -4.15 5.21
C ALA A 80 -4.84 -3.54 3.99
N ARG A 81 -5.44 -2.35 4.12
CA ARG A 81 -6.18 -1.74 3.01
C ARG A 81 -5.27 -1.31 1.88
N ARG A 82 -4.12 -0.71 2.21
CA ARG A 82 -3.08 -0.34 1.25
C ARG A 82 -2.49 -1.58 0.58
N ARG A 83 -2.33 -2.67 1.33
CA ARG A 83 -1.89 -3.95 0.76
C ARG A 83 -2.88 -4.48 -0.26
N LEU A 84 -4.16 -4.53 0.07
CA LEU A 84 -5.21 -4.96 -0.86
C LEU A 84 -5.23 -4.11 -2.14
N ALA A 85 -4.99 -2.80 -2.04
CA ALA A 85 -4.85 -1.94 -3.22
C ALA A 85 -3.63 -2.32 -4.08
N ALA A 86 -2.47 -2.58 -3.46
CA ALA A 86 -1.29 -3.05 -4.18
C ALA A 86 -1.52 -4.41 -4.86
N GLU A 87 -2.21 -5.34 -4.18
CA GLU A 87 -2.55 -6.64 -4.77
C GLU A 87 -3.45 -6.50 -6.00
N ARG A 88 -4.46 -5.62 -5.97
CA ARG A 88 -5.31 -5.36 -7.14
C ARG A 88 -4.54 -4.77 -8.31
N LEU A 89 -3.61 -3.86 -8.01
CA LEU A 89 -2.75 -3.23 -9.02
C LEU A 89 -1.70 -4.18 -9.60
N ILE A 90 -1.45 -5.34 -8.96
CA ILE A 90 -0.44 -6.27 -9.46
C ILE A 90 -0.81 -6.83 -10.83
N ALA A 91 -2.12 -6.98 -11.11
CA ALA A 91 -2.64 -7.44 -12.39
C ALA A 91 -2.32 -6.49 -13.55
N THR A 92 -2.16 -5.18 -13.27
CA THR A 92 -1.87 -4.14 -14.25
C THR A 92 -0.46 -3.56 -14.10
N SER A 93 0.35 -4.12 -13.20
CA SER A 93 1.69 -3.62 -12.85
C SER A 93 2.77 -3.85 -13.92
N GLY A 94 2.53 -4.78 -14.86
CA GLY A 94 3.54 -5.22 -15.83
C GLY A 94 4.64 -6.10 -15.25
N LEU A 95 4.52 -6.54 -13.99
CA LEU A 95 5.46 -7.49 -13.39
C LEU A 95 5.38 -8.87 -14.06
N THR A 96 6.54 -9.49 -14.24
CA THR A 96 6.60 -10.89 -14.68
C THR A 96 6.03 -11.82 -13.60
N PRO A 97 5.51 -13.01 -13.94
CA PRO A 97 5.00 -13.96 -12.96
C PRO A 97 5.99 -14.27 -11.83
N ARG A 98 7.29 -14.38 -12.14
CA ARG A 98 8.35 -14.59 -11.13
C ARG A 98 8.46 -13.43 -10.16
N GLN A 99 8.34 -12.19 -10.64
CA GLN A 99 8.35 -11.00 -9.79
C GLN A 99 7.10 -10.89 -8.93
N VAL A 100 5.93 -11.28 -9.46
CA VAL A 100 4.68 -11.33 -8.68
C VAL A 100 4.80 -12.31 -7.53
N ILE A 101 5.28 -13.54 -7.78
CA ILE A 101 5.53 -14.54 -6.73
C ILE A 101 6.53 -14.00 -5.69
N ALA A 102 7.61 -13.36 -6.14
CA ALA A 102 8.60 -12.76 -5.25
C ALA A 102 8.03 -11.62 -4.39
N TRP A 103 7.09 -10.82 -4.92
CA TRP A 103 6.47 -9.70 -4.21
C TRP A 103 5.59 -10.17 -3.05
N PHE A 104 4.75 -11.17 -3.26
CA PHE A 104 3.93 -11.75 -2.19
C PHE A 104 4.76 -12.52 -1.15
N GLY A 105 5.91 -13.07 -1.55
CA GLY A 105 6.84 -13.76 -0.65
C GLY A 105 6.20 -14.96 0.06
N ARG A 106 6.01 -14.87 1.39
CA ARG A 106 5.42 -15.92 2.23
C ARG A 106 3.95 -15.71 2.58
N GLU A 107 3.36 -14.61 2.13
CA GLU A 107 2.03 -14.22 2.58
C GLU A 107 1.04 -14.39 1.45
N ALA A 108 0.00 -15.19 1.72
CA ALA A 108 -0.98 -15.55 0.72
C ALA A 108 -1.77 -14.31 0.26
N PRO A 109 -2.11 -14.22 -1.03
CA PRO A 109 -2.96 -13.16 -1.55
C PRO A 109 -4.32 -13.16 -0.84
N ALA A 110 -4.77 -11.97 -0.44
CA ALA A 110 -6.09 -11.78 0.14
C ALA A 110 -7.15 -11.41 -0.92
N THR A 111 -6.71 -11.10 -2.14
CA THR A 111 -7.55 -10.71 -3.28
C THR A 111 -7.58 -11.77 -4.39
N PRO A 112 -8.70 -11.90 -5.14
CA PRO A 112 -8.77 -12.75 -6.32
C PRO A 112 -7.71 -12.41 -7.38
N GLU A 113 -7.42 -11.12 -7.59
CA GLU A 113 -6.42 -10.64 -8.55
C GLU A 113 -5.01 -11.14 -8.20
N GLY A 114 -4.70 -11.20 -6.90
CA GLY A 114 -3.46 -11.75 -6.39
C GLY A 114 -3.37 -13.29 -6.38
N SER A 115 -4.51 -13.98 -6.50
CA SER A 115 -4.60 -15.44 -6.41
C SER A 115 -4.19 -16.16 -7.71
N TRP A 116 -4.38 -15.51 -8.84
CA TRP A 116 -4.25 -16.11 -10.17
C TRP A 116 -2.82 -16.47 -10.63
N PRO A 117 -1.71 -15.92 -10.08
CA PRO A 117 -0.35 -16.41 -10.34
C PRO A 117 0.16 -17.46 -9.32
N TRP A 118 -0.61 -17.84 -8.29
CA TRP A 118 -0.08 -18.70 -7.23
C TRP A 118 -0.06 -20.19 -7.64
N PRO A 119 1.08 -20.88 -7.58
CA PRO A 119 1.07 -22.33 -7.63
C PRO A 119 0.34 -22.84 -6.37
N ARG A 120 -0.78 -23.55 -6.56
CA ARG A 120 -1.42 -24.28 -5.45
C ARG A 120 -0.35 -25.17 -4.83
N PRO A 121 -0.20 -25.23 -3.49
CA PRO A 121 0.63 -26.27 -2.91
C PRO A 121 0.07 -27.59 -3.43
N CYS A 122 0.88 -28.35 -4.18
CA CYS A 122 0.59 -29.74 -4.47
C CYS A 122 0.33 -30.36 -3.09
N ALA A 123 -0.93 -30.73 -2.83
CA ALA A 123 -1.26 -31.54 -1.68
C ALA A 123 -0.40 -32.79 -1.83
N ALA A 124 0.72 -32.84 -1.11
CA ALA A 124 1.60 -33.98 -1.07
C ALA A 124 0.71 -35.15 -0.68
N SER A 125 0.43 -35.97 -1.68
CA SER A 125 -0.41 -37.14 -1.54
C SER A 125 0.36 -38.06 -0.61
N ALA A 126 0.02 -38.07 0.68
CA ALA A 126 0.37 -39.18 1.56
C ALA A 126 -0.52 -40.38 1.16
N THR A 127 -0.32 -40.84 -0.07
CA THR A 127 -0.77 -42.13 -0.54
C THR A 127 0.16 -43.15 0.08
N THR A 128 -0.42 -43.98 0.94
CA THR A 128 -0.14 -45.42 1.00
C THR A 128 1.29 -45.85 1.29
N GLY A 129 1.49 -46.37 2.51
CA GLY A 129 2.40 -47.49 2.74
C GLY A 129 3.17 -47.43 4.05
N GLN A 130 2.73 -48.20 5.05
CA GLN A 130 3.49 -49.22 5.81
C GLN A 130 2.59 -49.68 6.99
N ARG A 131 1.78 -50.73 6.84
CA ARG A 131 2.05 -52.12 7.24
C ARG A 131 2.54 -52.32 8.69
N ARG A 132 1.69 -53.04 9.45
CA ARG A 132 1.96 -54.19 10.34
C ARG A 132 3.07 -54.01 11.40
N THR A 133 2.71 -54.13 12.66
CA THR A 133 2.58 -55.39 13.43
C THR A 133 1.81 -55.12 14.71
#